data_AF-A0A7C0Y7T5-F1
#
_entry.id   AF-A0A7C0Y7T5-F1
#
_cell.length_a   1.000
_cell.length_b   1.000
_cell.length_c   1.000
_cell.angle_alpha   90.00
_cell.angle_beta   90.00
_cell.angle_gamma   90.00
#
_symmetry.space_group_name_H-M   'P 1'
#
loop_
_entity.id
_entity.type
_entity.pdbx_description
1 polymer ?
#
loop_
_entity_poly.entity_id
_entity_poly.type
_entity_poly.pdbx_seq_one_letter_code
_entity_poly.pdbx_strand_id
1 'polypeptide(L)'
;PVGLGGKGNAGVAGLITQIPGSIGYVELAYAEQNHLPVSAIKNQAGNFIRPTLESVSLAANIPLPPDTRVSLTNTKASKGYPISGFTWIILYKEQHYSGRSKTRAKALVDLLWWCIHQAQRYNEGLLYGKLPPAAVKIGERILKSITYNGKPLLKQGY
;
A
#
# COMPACT_ATOMS: atom_id res chain seq x y z
N PRO A 1 -13.36 -24.07 8.60
CA PRO A 1 -12.66 -24.09 7.29
C PRO A 1 -11.93 -25.44 7.08
N VAL A 2 -12.05 -26.04 5.90
CA VAL A 2 -11.38 -27.32 5.52
C VAL A 2 -10.13 -27.14 4.65
N GLY A 3 -9.66 -25.89 4.49
CA GLY A 3 -8.49 -25.56 3.66
C GLY A 3 -7.16 -25.69 4.39
N LEU A 4 -6.05 -25.63 3.63
CA LEU A 4 -4.69 -25.65 4.15
C LEU A 4 -4.19 -24.22 4.40
N GLY A 5 -3.55 -24.00 5.56
CA GLY A 5 -2.96 -22.70 5.90
C GLY A 5 -1.55 -22.55 5.35
N GLY A 6 -1.30 -21.51 4.55
CA GLY A 6 0.04 -21.11 4.11
C GLY A 6 0.62 -19.99 4.98
N LYS A 7 1.90 -20.10 5.38
CA LYS A 7 2.58 -19.05 6.15
C LYS A 7 2.98 -17.88 5.23
N GLY A 8 2.20 -16.80 5.26
CA GLY A 8 2.44 -15.60 4.45
C GLY A 8 2.27 -15.84 2.94
N ASN A 9 2.54 -14.82 2.13
CA ASN A 9 2.37 -14.92 0.66
C ASN A 9 3.19 -16.07 0.05
N ALA A 10 4.45 -16.24 0.48
CA ALA A 10 5.31 -17.31 -0.03
C ALA A 10 4.75 -18.71 0.27
N GLY A 11 4.24 -18.92 1.49
CA GLY A 11 3.64 -20.20 1.87
C GLY A 11 2.36 -20.50 1.08
N VAL A 12 1.50 -19.49 0.89
CA VAL A 12 0.28 -19.65 0.09
C VAL A 12 0.62 -19.91 -1.39
N ALA A 13 1.54 -19.14 -1.98
CA ALA A 13 1.99 -19.34 -3.35
C ALA A 13 2.56 -20.76 -3.56
N GLY A 14 3.39 -21.25 -2.63
CA GLY A 14 3.93 -22.60 -2.70
C GLY A 14 2.85 -23.69 -2.69
N LEU A 15 1.81 -23.54 -1.86
CA LEU A 15 0.68 -24.47 -1.84
C LEU A 15 -0.13 -24.42 -3.14
N ILE A 16 -0.35 -23.23 -3.72
CA ILE A 16 -1.05 -23.07 -5.00
C ILE A 16 -0.30 -23.83 -6.11
N THR A 17 1.02 -23.68 -6.17
CA THR A 17 1.86 -24.36 -7.17
C THR A 17 1.85 -25.88 -7.00
N GLN A 18 1.86 -26.38 -5.77
CA GLN A 18 1.99 -27.81 -5.48
C GLN A 18 0.67 -28.60 -5.58
N ILE A 19 -0.48 -27.93 -5.44
CA ILE A 19 -1.78 -28.59 -5.33
C ILE A 19 -2.65 -28.23 -6.53
N PRO A 20 -2.78 -29.12 -7.53
CA PRO A 20 -3.65 -28.91 -8.67
C PRO A 20 -5.10 -28.65 -8.25
N GLY A 21 -5.74 -27.67 -8.89
CA GLY A 21 -7.12 -27.28 -8.61
C GLY A 21 -7.32 -26.44 -7.35
N SER A 22 -6.24 -26.06 -6.65
CA SER A 22 -6.32 -25.17 -5.50
C SER A 22 -6.65 -23.72 -5.90
N ILE A 23 -7.21 -22.98 -4.94
CA ILE A 23 -7.45 -21.53 -5.04
C ILE A 23 -6.92 -20.89 -3.77
N GLY A 24 -6.19 -19.79 -3.91
CA GLY A 24 -5.69 -18.99 -2.80
C GLY A 24 -5.62 -17.51 -3.16
N TYR A 25 -5.24 -16.69 -2.19
CA TYR A 25 -5.05 -15.25 -2.38
C TYR A 25 -3.62 -14.88 -2.00
N VAL A 26 -2.96 -14.13 -2.87
CA VAL A 26 -1.62 -13.59 -2.68
C VAL A 26 -1.56 -12.18 -3.25
N GLU A 27 -0.58 -11.40 -2.79
CA GLU A 27 -0.24 -10.12 -3.39
C GLU A 27 0.24 -10.31 -4.85
N LEU A 28 -0.01 -9.31 -5.72
CA LEU A 28 0.22 -9.41 -7.16
C LEU A 28 1.67 -9.77 -7.51
N ALA A 29 2.66 -9.21 -6.80
CA ALA A 29 4.05 -9.51 -7.08
C ALA A 29 4.38 -10.98 -6.87
N TYR A 30 3.77 -11.64 -5.89
CA TYR A 30 3.95 -13.07 -5.67
C TYR A 30 3.33 -13.91 -6.77
N ALA A 31 2.17 -13.52 -7.31
CA ALA A 31 1.58 -14.20 -8.45
C ALA A 31 2.45 -14.09 -9.70
N GLU A 32 2.94 -12.88 -10.02
CA GLU A 32 3.79 -12.62 -11.17
C GLU A 32 5.15 -13.33 -11.09
N GLN A 33 5.84 -13.22 -9.95
CA GLN A 33 7.17 -13.83 -9.75
C GLN A 33 7.15 -15.37 -9.76
N ASN A 34 6.02 -15.97 -9.38
CA ASN A 34 5.85 -17.43 -9.39
C ASN A 34 5.06 -17.94 -10.61
N HIS A 35 4.76 -17.05 -11.57
CA HIS A 35 3.99 -17.37 -12.77
C HIS A 35 2.64 -18.07 -12.48
N LEU A 36 1.96 -17.65 -11.41
CA LEU A 36 0.69 -18.23 -11.01
C LEU A 36 -0.43 -17.76 -11.95
N PRO A 37 -1.36 -18.63 -12.35
CA PRO A 37 -2.54 -18.22 -13.09
C PRO A 37 -3.42 -17.32 -12.21
N VAL A 38 -3.74 -16.13 -12.71
CA VAL A 38 -4.62 -15.17 -12.03
C VAL A 38 -5.97 -15.04 -12.74
N SER A 39 -7.03 -14.89 -11.94
CA SER A 39 -8.40 -14.73 -12.44
C SER A 39 -8.79 -13.26 -12.58
N ALA A 40 -9.62 -12.96 -13.58
CA ALA A 40 -10.32 -11.67 -13.64
C ALA A 40 -11.49 -11.68 -12.67
N ILE A 41 -11.69 -10.57 -11.94
CA ILE A 41 -12.77 -10.44 -10.96
C ILE A 41 -13.73 -9.33 -11.41
N LYS A 42 -15.03 -9.60 -11.31
CA LYS A 42 -16.07 -8.61 -11.62
C LYS A 42 -16.04 -7.49 -10.58
N ASN A 43 -15.81 -6.26 -11.01
CA ASN A 43 -15.84 -5.09 -10.14
C ASN A 43 -17.26 -4.52 -9.98
N GLN A 44 -17.40 -3.48 -9.16
CA GLN A 44 -18.69 -2.85 -8.86
C GLN A 44 -19.41 -2.31 -10.10
N ALA A 45 -18.67 -1.88 -11.12
CA ALA A 45 -19.23 -1.41 -12.39
C ALA A 45 -19.69 -2.57 -13.31
N GLY A 46 -19.48 -3.81 -12.90
CA GLY A 46 -19.88 -5.01 -13.64
C GLY A 46 -18.85 -5.53 -14.62
N ASN A 47 -17.65 -4.95 -14.67
CA ASN A 47 -16.59 -5.33 -15.60
C ASN A 47 -15.67 -6.38 -14.99
N PHE A 48 -15.27 -7.39 -15.76
CA PHE A 48 -14.26 -8.37 -15.34
C PHE A 48 -12.86 -7.78 -15.56
N ILE A 49 -12.14 -7.50 -14.48
CA ILE A 49 -10.83 -6.85 -14.51
C ILE A 49 -9.76 -7.84 -14.05
N ARG A 50 -8.67 -7.97 -14.82
CA ARG A 50 -7.48 -8.71 -14.40
C ARG A 50 -6.62 -7.88 -13.45
N PRO A 51 -5.90 -8.49 -12.50
CA PRO A 51 -4.99 -7.77 -11.62
C PRO A 51 -3.73 -7.36 -12.40
N THR A 52 -3.64 -6.09 -12.74
CA THR A 52 -2.44 -5.45 -13.33
C THR A 52 -2.07 -4.22 -12.54
N LEU A 53 -0.82 -3.77 -12.64
CA LEU A 53 -0.33 -2.54 -12.03
C LEU A 53 -1.22 -1.32 -12.36
N GLU A 54 -1.70 -1.23 -13.60
CA GLU A 54 -2.64 -0.19 -14.04
C GLU A 54 -3.98 -0.31 -13.30
N SER A 55 -4.59 -1.50 -13.31
CA SER A 55 -5.91 -1.72 -12.71
C SER A 55 -5.94 -1.51 -11.18
N VAL A 56 -4.86 -1.85 -10.47
CA VAL A 56 -4.75 -1.60 -9.02
C VAL A 56 -4.54 -0.11 -8.74
N SER A 57 -3.79 0.59 -9.61
CA SER A 57 -3.62 2.05 -9.51
C SER A 57 -4.92 2.80 -9.79
N LEU A 58 -5.72 2.34 -10.75
CA LEU A 58 -7.04 2.89 -11.04
C LEU A 58 -8.03 2.69 -9.88
N ALA A 59 -7.95 1.56 -9.16
CA ALA A 59 -8.77 1.32 -7.98
C ALA A 59 -8.47 2.30 -6.84
N ALA A 60 -7.24 2.84 -6.78
CA ALA A 60 -6.79 3.80 -5.77
C ALA A 60 -7.20 5.27 -6.06
N ASN A 61 -7.71 5.56 -7.27
CA ASN A 61 -8.10 6.91 -7.66
C ASN A 61 -9.48 7.30 -7.12
N ILE A 62 -9.61 7.34 -5.79
CA ILE A 62 -10.83 7.67 -5.07
C ILE A 62 -10.58 8.82 -4.08
N PRO A 63 -11.63 9.50 -3.57
CA PRO A 63 -11.48 10.44 -2.46
C PRO A 63 -10.87 9.77 -1.24
N LEU A 64 -9.89 10.42 -0.62
CA LEU A 64 -9.17 9.91 0.54
C LEU A 64 -9.48 10.76 1.78
N PRO A 65 -9.81 10.15 2.94
CA PRO A 65 -10.03 10.88 4.17
C PRO A 65 -8.70 11.43 4.73
N PRO A 66 -8.74 12.48 5.57
CA PRO A 66 -7.52 13.09 6.15
C PRO A 66 -6.64 12.13 6.96
N ASP A 67 -7.22 11.06 7.48
CA ASP A 67 -6.53 10.03 8.27
C ASP A 67 -6.13 8.80 7.44
N THR A 68 -6.31 8.83 6.12
CA THR A 68 -5.98 7.77 5.15
C THR A 68 -6.70 6.42 5.37
N ARG A 69 -7.64 6.32 6.31
CA ARG A 69 -8.39 5.08 6.58
C ARG A 69 -9.47 4.90 5.52
N VAL A 70 -9.12 4.18 4.46
CA VAL A 70 -10.01 3.94 3.33
C VAL A 70 -9.91 2.48 2.87
N SER A 71 -11.00 1.96 2.31
CA SER A 71 -10.98 0.68 1.60
C SER A 71 -10.89 0.93 0.10
N LEU A 72 -9.95 0.25 -0.56
CA LEU A 72 -9.90 0.15 -2.03
C LEU A 72 -10.58 -1.14 -2.53
N THR A 73 -11.24 -1.88 -1.66
CA THR A 73 -11.99 -3.07 -2.06
C THR A 73 -13.26 -2.64 -2.80
N ASN A 74 -13.41 -3.16 -4.01
CA ASN A 74 -14.58 -3.01 -4.87
C ASN A 74 -15.05 -1.55 -5.02
N THR A 75 -14.12 -0.65 -5.33
CA THR A 75 -14.44 0.77 -5.55
C THR A 75 -15.28 0.98 -6.81
N LYS A 76 -15.80 2.21 -6.98
CA LYS A 76 -16.56 2.63 -8.16
C LYS A 76 -15.71 2.78 -9.44
N ALA A 77 -14.39 2.54 -9.38
CA ALA A 77 -13.51 2.65 -10.54
C ALA A 77 -13.87 1.59 -11.58
N SER A 78 -14.42 2.01 -12.73
CA SER A 78 -14.94 1.11 -13.75
C SER A 78 -13.90 0.15 -14.34
N LYS A 79 -12.63 0.54 -14.31
CA LYS A 79 -11.45 -0.26 -14.72
C LYS A 79 -10.56 -0.67 -13.54
N GLY A 80 -10.98 -0.40 -12.31
CA GLY A 80 -10.22 -0.75 -11.11
C GLY A 80 -10.36 -2.23 -10.77
N TYR A 81 -9.26 -2.87 -10.36
CA TYR A 81 -9.30 -4.22 -9.84
C TYR A 81 -9.97 -4.23 -8.46
N PRO A 82 -10.99 -5.07 -8.20
CA PRO A 82 -11.82 -4.95 -7.00
C PRO A 82 -11.16 -5.48 -5.72
N ILE A 83 -10.02 -6.16 -5.81
CA ILE A 83 -9.25 -6.62 -4.64
C ILE A 83 -7.93 -5.84 -4.61
N SER A 84 -8.01 -4.57 -4.21
CA SER A 84 -6.88 -3.67 -4.08
C SER A 84 -6.84 -3.06 -2.68
N GLY A 85 -5.68 -2.54 -2.27
CA GLY A 85 -5.49 -1.94 -0.97
C GLY A 85 -4.24 -1.06 -0.92
N PHE A 86 -4.27 -0.06 -0.04
CA PHE A 86 -3.04 0.57 0.42
C PHE A 86 -2.37 -0.30 1.48
N THR A 87 -1.11 0.02 1.76
CA THR A 87 -0.43 -0.39 2.99
C THR A 87 -0.06 0.87 3.77
N TRP A 88 -0.01 0.77 5.09
CA TRP A 88 0.20 1.93 5.97
C TRP A 88 1.43 1.74 6.85
N ILE A 89 2.13 2.85 7.09
CA ILE A 89 3.13 2.95 8.14
C ILE A 89 2.46 3.66 9.33
N ILE A 90 2.51 3.03 10.49
CA ILE A 90 1.98 3.60 11.73
C ILE A 90 3.15 4.14 12.55
N LEU A 91 3.03 5.38 13.03
CA LEU A 91 4.05 6.06 13.81
C LEU A 91 3.42 7.01 14.84
N TYR A 92 4.14 7.24 15.93
CA TYR A 92 3.74 8.23 16.94
C TYR A 92 3.77 9.65 16.35
N LYS A 93 2.82 10.49 16.75
CA LYS A 93 2.84 11.91 16.35
C LYS A 93 3.94 12.69 17.07
N GLU A 94 4.06 12.51 18.38
CA GLU A 94 5.17 13.03 19.17
C GLU A 94 6.31 12.03 19.15
N GLN A 95 7.48 12.47 18.70
CA GLN A 95 8.65 11.61 18.49
C GLN A 95 9.61 11.60 19.67
N HIS A 96 9.45 12.47 20.66
CA HIS A 96 10.17 12.40 21.92
C HIS A 96 9.47 11.43 22.90
N TYR A 97 9.46 10.15 22.52
CA TYR A 97 8.99 9.06 23.38
C TYR A 97 10.15 8.15 23.77
N SER A 98 10.10 7.57 24.96
CA SER A 98 11.05 6.55 25.43
C SER A 98 12.53 6.93 25.24
N GLY A 99 12.89 8.20 25.49
CA GLY A 99 14.27 8.70 25.35
C GLY A 99 14.80 8.74 23.91
N ARG A 100 13.94 8.64 22.89
CA ARG A 100 14.32 8.75 21.47
C ARG A 100 15.01 10.09 21.21
N SER A 101 16.17 10.05 20.55
CA SER A 101 16.90 11.26 20.18
C SER A 101 16.25 12.00 19.00
N LYS A 102 16.39 13.33 19.00
CA LYS A 102 15.92 14.21 17.91
C LYS A 102 16.49 13.83 16.55
N THR A 103 17.75 13.41 16.49
CA THR A 103 18.41 12.99 15.25
C THR A 103 17.73 11.76 14.64
N ARG A 104 17.43 10.73 15.46
CA ARG A 104 16.72 9.54 14.99
C ARG A 104 15.29 9.87 14.55
N ALA A 105 14.60 10.74 15.30
CA ALA A 105 13.28 11.21 14.93
C ALA A 105 13.28 11.93 13.57
N LYS A 106 14.22 12.85 13.35
CA LYS A 106 14.34 13.59 12.09
C LYS A 106 14.67 12.66 10.92
N ALA A 107 15.61 11.74 11.09
CA ALA A 107 15.98 10.77 10.06
C ALA A 107 14.79 9.89 9.62
N LEU A 108 13.93 9.45 10.56
CA LEU A 108 12.71 8.73 10.23
C LEU A 108 11.76 9.57 9.39
N VAL A 109 11.49 10.81 9.80
CA VAL A 109 10.55 11.68 9.08
C VAL A 109 11.08 12.04 7.68
N ASP A 110 12.39 12.25 7.54
CA ASP A 110 13.04 12.49 6.24
C ASP A 110 12.97 11.26 5.33
N LEU A 111 13.17 10.06 5.88
CA LEU A 111 12.99 8.81 5.13
C LEU A 111 11.55 8.68 4.63
N LEU A 112 10.56 8.92 5.48
CA LEU A 112 9.15 8.83 5.09
C LEU A 112 8.76 9.91 4.07
N TRP A 113 9.32 11.11 4.20
CA TRP A 113 9.17 12.16 3.19
C TRP A 113 9.72 11.69 1.84
N TRP A 114 10.94 11.14 1.82
CA TRP A 114 11.53 10.57 0.61
C TRP A 114 10.70 9.40 0.03
N CYS A 115 10.17 8.53 0.90
CA CYS A 115 9.32 7.39 0.52
C CYS A 115 8.08 7.83 -0.28
N ILE A 116 7.38 8.87 0.17
CA ILE A 116 6.18 9.37 -0.53
C ILE A 116 6.52 10.28 -1.72
N HIS A 117 7.79 10.57 -1.98
CA HIS A 117 8.26 11.38 -3.10
C HIS A 117 9.19 10.57 -4.02
N GLN A 118 10.51 10.76 -3.89
CA GLN A 118 11.49 10.25 -4.86
C GLN A 118 11.56 8.72 -4.89
N ALA A 119 11.29 8.05 -3.76
CA ALA A 119 11.33 6.59 -3.70
C ALA A 119 10.24 5.93 -4.54
N GLN A 120 9.14 6.63 -4.85
CA GLN A 120 8.05 6.08 -5.65
C GLN A 120 8.51 5.62 -7.05
N ARG A 121 9.67 6.10 -7.53
CA ARG A 121 10.30 5.62 -8.77
C ARG A 121 10.65 4.13 -8.76
N TYR A 122 10.76 3.52 -7.58
CA TYR A 122 11.09 2.09 -7.42
C TYR A 122 9.85 1.18 -7.41
N ASN A 123 8.64 1.73 -7.21
CA ASN A 123 7.44 0.93 -6.95
C ASN A 123 7.08 0.00 -8.11
N GLU A 124 7.08 0.52 -9.33
CA GLU A 124 6.57 -0.21 -10.51
C GLU A 124 7.46 -1.41 -10.85
N GLY A 125 8.78 -1.29 -10.67
CA GLY A 125 9.72 -2.41 -10.82
C GLY A 125 9.55 -3.50 -9.76
N LEU A 126 8.83 -3.22 -8.67
CA LEU A 126 8.44 -4.17 -7.63
C LEU A 126 6.96 -4.56 -7.73
N LEU A 127 6.27 -4.17 -8.81
CA LEU A 127 4.84 -4.41 -9.07
C LEU A 127 3.88 -3.69 -8.12
N TYR A 128 4.34 -2.59 -7.50
CA TYR A 128 3.50 -1.70 -6.69
C TYR A 128 3.11 -0.44 -7.46
N GLY A 129 1.85 -0.01 -7.31
CA GLY A 129 1.38 1.27 -7.82
C GLY A 129 2.08 2.44 -7.14
N LYS A 130 2.26 3.55 -7.87
CA LYS A 130 2.60 4.83 -7.24
C LYS A 130 1.40 5.35 -6.45
N LEU A 131 1.66 6.02 -5.34
CA LEU A 131 0.64 6.74 -4.59
C LEU A 131 0.00 7.80 -5.50
N PRO A 132 -1.34 7.87 -5.55
CA PRO A 132 -2.01 8.93 -6.28
C PRO A 132 -1.67 10.30 -5.67
N PRO A 133 -1.69 11.40 -6.44
CA PRO A 133 -1.33 12.73 -5.93
C PRO A 133 -2.10 13.16 -4.66
N ALA A 134 -3.36 12.72 -4.54
CA ALA A 134 -4.16 12.95 -3.34
C ALA A 134 -3.57 12.27 -2.09
N ALA A 135 -3.07 11.04 -2.22
CA ALA A 135 -2.44 10.31 -1.12
C ALA A 135 -1.11 10.97 -0.71
N VAL A 136 -0.30 11.42 -1.68
CA VAL A 136 0.94 12.17 -1.40
C VAL A 136 0.64 13.42 -0.59
N LYS A 137 -0.32 14.25 -1.02
CA LYS A 137 -0.72 15.48 -0.31
C LYS A 137 -1.20 15.22 1.12
N ILE A 138 -1.95 14.13 1.35
CA ILE A 138 -2.40 13.77 2.70
C ILE A 138 -1.21 13.28 3.54
N GLY A 139 -0.33 12.46 2.96
CA GLY A 139 0.91 12.02 3.59
C GLY A 139 1.81 13.18 4.01
N GLU A 140 2.01 14.17 3.14
CA GLU A 140 2.74 15.40 3.47
C GLU A 140 2.12 16.13 4.67
N ARG A 141 0.79 16.28 4.71
CA ARG A 141 0.08 16.92 5.83
C ARG A 141 0.30 16.14 7.13
N ILE A 142 0.22 14.82 7.09
CA ILE A 142 0.44 13.95 8.25
C ILE A 142 1.90 14.09 8.74
N LEU A 143 2.88 14.00 7.84
CA LEU A 143 4.29 14.13 8.20
C LEU A 143 4.64 15.52 8.75
N LYS A 144 4.06 16.59 8.18
CA LYS A 144 4.21 17.97 8.68
C LYS A 144 3.59 18.17 10.07
N SER A 145 2.69 17.28 10.51
CA SER A 145 2.09 17.33 11.86
C SER A 145 2.94 16.67 12.96
N ILE A 146 4.04 15.98 12.58
CA ILE A 146 4.89 15.26 13.52
C ILE A 146 5.75 16.24 14.32
N THR A 147 5.82 16.01 15.64
CA THR A 147 6.50 16.88 16.60
C THR A 147 7.67 16.18 17.31
N TYR A 148 8.57 17.00 17.86
CA TYR A 148 9.55 16.63 18.87
C TYR A 148 9.54 17.68 19.96
N ASN A 149 9.21 17.29 21.21
CA ASN A 149 8.95 18.22 22.31
C ASN A 149 7.88 19.27 21.95
N GLY A 150 6.79 18.83 21.31
CA GLY A 150 5.70 19.70 20.87
C GLY A 150 6.02 20.63 19.70
N LYS A 151 7.27 20.64 19.20
CA LYS A 151 7.69 21.48 18.06
C LYS A 151 7.71 20.66 16.76
N PRO A 152 7.20 21.18 15.62
CA PRO A 152 7.24 20.46 14.35
C PRO A 152 8.67 20.04 13.94
N LEU A 153 8.82 18.82 13.42
CA LEU A 153 10.10 18.30 12.94
C LEU A 153 10.44 18.73 11.50
N LEU A 154 9.41 18.87 10.64
CA LEU A 154 9.56 19.42 9.29
C LEU A 154 9.27 20.93 9.34
N LYS A 155 10.13 21.73 8.71
CA LYS A 155 9.91 23.17 8.56
C LYS A 155 8.84 23.44 7.49
N GLN A 156 8.15 24.58 7.58
CA GLN A 156 7.39 25.13 6.45
C GLN A 156 8.40 25.51 5.35
N GLY A 157 8.45 24.74 4.26
CA GLY A 157 9.44 24.96 3.18
C GLY A 157 9.83 23.70 2.41
N TYR A 158 9.39 22.52 2.87
CA TYR A 158 9.35 21.29 2.07
C TYR A 158 8.16 21.27 1.12
#